data_AF-A0A453F741-F1
#
_entry.id   AF-A0A453F741-F1
#
_cell.length_a   1.000
_cell.length_b   1.000
_cell.length_c   1.000
_cell.angle_alpha   90.00
_cell.angle_beta   90.00
_cell.angle_gamma   90.00
#
_symmetry.space_group_name_H-M   'P 1'
#
loop_
_entity.id
_entity.type
_entity.pdbx_description
1 polymer ?
#
loop_
_entity_poly.entity_id
_entity_poly.type
_entity_poly.pdbx_seq_one_letter_code
_entity_poly.pdbx_strand_id
1 'polypeptide(L)'
;MLVPGRRRLLVLCTSFVVLSLLTLPSDGSSNSTEDLNQGRNKTGHPLELTPRTAFQLKLHALFHWSSFGLLMPVGILLVRMSSKSKSGRCSRVLFYCHVISQIAAVLLATGGAALSLMNFENSFSNSHQRVGLALYGFMWLQPIIGFFRPER
;
A
#
# COMPACT_ATOMS: atom_id res chain seq x y z
N MET A 1 -14.74 -2.39 30.04
CA MET A 1 -13.30 -2.72 30.21
C MET A 1 -12.72 -3.38 28.94
N LEU A 2 -12.66 -2.67 27.80
CA LEU A 2 -12.19 -3.21 26.49
C LEU A 2 -10.89 -2.55 25.96
N VAL A 3 -10.21 -1.78 26.82
CA VAL A 3 -8.95 -1.08 26.51
C VAL A 3 -7.74 -2.02 26.26
N PRO A 4 -7.60 -3.21 26.89
CA PRO A 4 -6.39 -4.03 26.75
C PRO A 4 -6.17 -4.58 25.33
N GLY A 5 -7.25 -4.99 24.66
CA GLY A 5 -7.19 -5.64 23.34
C GLY A 5 -6.75 -4.70 22.22
N ARG A 6 -7.21 -3.44 22.24
CA ARG A 6 -6.86 -2.43 21.23
C ARG A 6 -5.39 -2.04 21.32
N ARG A 7 -4.84 -1.95 22.54
CA ARG A 7 -3.42 -1.66 22.76
C ARG A 7 -2.53 -2.82 22.33
N ARG A 8 -2.94 -4.08 22.63
CA ARG A 8 -2.24 -5.28 22.13
C ARG A 8 -2.28 -5.39 20.61
N LEU A 9 -3.43 -5.17 19.97
CA LEU A 9 -3.55 -5.21 18.51
C LEU A 9 -2.69 -4.12 17.84
N LEU A 10 -2.71 -2.89 18.35
CA LEU A 10 -1.84 -1.82 17.86
C LEU A 10 -0.37 -2.20 18.00
N VAL A 11 0.05 -2.71 19.16
CA VAL A 11 1.44 -3.14 19.40
C VAL A 11 1.83 -4.29 18.47
N LEU A 12 0.94 -5.26 18.24
CA LEU A 12 1.16 -6.38 17.32
C LEU A 12 1.28 -5.89 15.86
N CYS A 13 0.39 -4.99 15.42
CA CYS A 13 0.45 -4.40 14.09
C CYS A 13 1.73 -3.57 13.91
N THR A 14 2.10 -2.73 14.89
CA THR A 14 3.36 -1.96 14.83
C THR A 14 4.59 -2.86 14.88
N SER A 15 4.55 -3.93 15.67
CA SER A 15 5.64 -4.91 15.75
C SER A 15 5.78 -5.67 14.44
N PHE A 16 4.68 -5.99 13.76
CA PHE A 16 4.69 -6.62 12.45
C PHE A 16 5.22 -5.68 11.35
N VAL A 17 4.91 -4.37 11.40
CA VAL A 17 5.50 -3.35 10.52
C VAL A 17 7.01 -3.30 10.71
N VAL A 18 7.46 -3.17 11.95
CA VAL A 18 8.88 -3.09 12.30
C VAL A 18 9.61 -4.38 11.88
N LEU A 19 9.01 -5.54 12.11
CA LEU A 19 9.58 -6.83 11.69
C LEU A 19 9.62 -6.99 10.16
N SER A 20 8.60 -6.52 9.44
CA SER A 20 8.56 -6.53 7.98
C SER A 20 9.60 -5.58 7.36
N LEU A 21 9.89 -4.45 8.03
CA LEU A 21 10.95 -3.51 7.63
C LEU A 21 12.35 -4.03 7.99
N LEU A 22 12.52 -4.71 9.14
CA LEU A 22 13.78 -5.29 9.59
C LEU A 22 14.19 -6.55 8.82
N THR A 23 13.24 -7.26 8.23
CA THR A 23 13.49 -8.46 7.39
C THR A 23 13.62 -8.13 5.91
N LEU A 24 13.76 -6.85 5.54
CA LEU A 24 14.20 -6.47 4.21
C LEU A 24 15.71 -6.72 4.15
N PRO A 25 16.21 -7.67 3.33
CA PRO A 25 17.65 -7.80 3.12
C PRO A 25 18.14 -6.46 2.61
N SER A 26 18.98 -5.80 3.40
CA SER A 26 19.78 -4.71 2.91
C SER A 26 20.83 -5.38 2.04
N ASP A 27 20.59 -5.49 0.74
CA ASP A 27 21.64 -5.83 -0.22
C ASP A 27 22.63 -4.67 -0.22
N GLY A 28 23.55 -4.75 0.74
CA GLY A 28 24.76 -3.94 0.78
C GLY A 28 25.58 -4.27 -0.45
N SER A 29 25.73 -3.27 -1.29
CA SER A 29 26.70 -3.22 -2.38
C SER A 29 28.07 -3.70 -1.91
N SER A 30 28.44 -4.94 -2.21
CA SER A 30 29.81 -5.43 -2.10
C SER A 30 30.42 -5.46 -3.50
N ASN A 31 31.32 -4.51 -3.76
CA ASN A 31 32.18 -4.50 -4.92
C ASN A 31 33.09 -5.74 -4.90
N SER A 32 32.93 -6.63 -5.88
CA SER A 32 33.97 -7.58 -6.26
C SER A 32 34.03 -7.66 -7.77
N THR A 33 34.96 -6.88 -8.33
CA THR A 33 35.55 -7.10 -9.64
C THR A 33 36.24 -8.45 -9.65
N GLU A 34 35.62 -9.45 -10.27
CA GLU A 34 36.34 -10.57 -10.87
C GLU A 34 35.82 -10.77 -12.30
N ASP A 35 36.70 -10.34 -13.21
CA ASP A 35 36.56 -10.37 -14.65
C ASP A 35 37.16 -11.70 -15.13
N LEU A 36 36.33 -12.67 -15.52
CA LEU A 36 36.77 -13.77 -16.38
C LEU A 36 35.64 -14.23 -17.31
N ASN A 37 35.79 -13.78 -18.56
CA ASN A 37 35.29 -14.37 -19.80
C ASN A 37 34.93 -15.87 -19.72
N GLN A 38 33.64 -16.18 -19.79
CA GLN A 38 33.20 -17.43 -20.41
C GLN A 38 31.92 -17.18 -21.21
N GLY A 39 32.06 -17.32 -22.53
CA GLY A 39 31.04 -17.02 -23.51
C GLY A 39 29.74 -17.78 -23.27
N ARG A 40 28.65 -17.03 -23.23
CA ARG A 40 27.35 -17.51 -23.67
C ARG A 40 26.51 -16.33 -24.11
N ASN A 41 26.41 -16.20 -25.42
CA ASN A 41 25.44 -15.40 -26.14
C ASN A 41 24.06 -15.55 -25.47
N LYS A 42 23.73 -14.63 -24.56
CA LYS A 42 22.36 -14.32 -24.22
C LYS A 42 22.12 -12.96 -24.84
N THR A 43 21.58 -13.01 -26.05
CA THR A 43 20.75 -11.94 -26.60
C THR A 43 19.73 -11.55 -25.54
N GLY A 44 20.11 -10.60 -24.68
CA GLY A 44 19.21 -9.95 -23.75
C GLY A 44 18.31 -9.08 -24.61
N HIS A 45 17.22 -9.66 -25.09
CA HIS A 45 16.13 -8.87 -25.64
C HIS A 45 15.76 -7.86 -24.55
N PRO A 46 15.83 -6.54 -24.80
CA PRO A 46 15.20 -5.56 -23.92
C PRO A 46 13.77 -6.06 -23.74
N LEU A 47 13.37 -6.30 -22.49
CA LEU A 47 12.05 -6.79 -22.12
C LEU A 47 11.02 -6.03 -22.96
N GLU A 48 10.45 -6.68 -23.98
CA GLU A 48 9.64 -5.99 -24.97
C GLU A 48 8.31 -5.63 -24.29
N LEU A 49 8.24 -4.43 -23.74
CA LEU A 49 7.03 -3.93 -23.11
C LEU A 49 6.01 -3.70 -24.21
N THR A 50 5.16 -4.69 -24.43
CA THR A 50 4.01 -4.55 -25.32
C THR A 50 3.21 -3.30 -24.93
N PRO A 51 2.58 -2.59 -25.88
CA PRO A 51 1.76 -1.43 -25.58
C PRO A 51 0.69 -1.70 -24.50
N ARG A 52 0.19 -2.94 -24.45
CA ARG A 52 -0.76 -3.41 -23.44
C ARG A 52 -0.15 -3.47 -22.04
N THR A 53 1.01 -4.10 -21.87
CA THR A 53 1.69 -4.19 -20.56
C THR A 53 2.15 -2.82 -20.08
N ALA A 54 2.60 -1.95 -20.98
CA ALA A 54 2.92 -0.55 -20.65
C ALA A 54 1.69 0.24 -20.17
N PHE A 55 0.54 0.07 -20.83
CA PHE A 55 -0.72 0.69 -20.41
C PHE A 55 -1.19 0.18 -19.05
N GLN A 56 -1.13 -1.15 -18.83
CA GLN A 56 -1.46 -1.74 -17.54
C GLN A 56 -0.54 -1.24 -16.42
N LEU A 57 0.75 -1.05 -16.70
CA LEU A 57 1.69 -0.49 -15.73
C LEU A 57 1.34 0.96 -15.38
N LYS A 58 0.99 1.77 -16.37
CA LYS A 58 0.52 3.14 -16.16
C LYS A 58 -0.77 3.18 -15.32
N LEU A 59 -1.72 2.30 -15.59
CA LEU A 59 -2.96 2.21 -14.81
C LEU A 59 -2.70 1.75 -13.37
N HIS A 60 -1.84 0.75 -13.16
CA HIS A 60 -1.43 0.30 -11.84
C HIS A 60 -0.85 1.47 -11.02
N ALA A 61 0.09 2.21 -11.62
CA ALA A 61 0.68 3.38 -11.00
C ALA A 61 -0.36 4.48 -10.73
N LEU A 62 -1.26 4.77 -11.67
CA LEU A 62 -2.32 5.77 -11.51
C LEU A 62 -3.28 5.41 -10.39
N PHE A 63 -3.68 4.14 -10.27
CA PHE A 63 -4.58 3.66 -9.23
C PHE A 63 -3.94 3.81 -7.84
N HIS A 64 -2.68 3.41 -7.70
CA HIS A 64 -1.97 3.56 -6.42
C HIS A 64 -1.65 5.01 -6.08
N TRP A 65 -1.29 5.85 -7.06
CA TRP A 65 -1.10 7.29 -6.85
C TRP A 65 -2.40 7.97 -6.41
N SER A 66 -3.51 7.68 -7.08
CA SER A 66 -4.82 8.24 -6.72
C SER A 66 -5.29 7.77 -5.34
N SER A 67 -4.96 6.53 -4.97
CA SER A 67 -5.28 5.95 -3.66
C SER A 67 -4.38 6.49 -2.53
N PHE A 68 -3.12 6.03 -2.47
CA PHE A 68 -2.19 6.34 -1.38
C PHE A 68 -1.62 7.75 -1.47
N GLY A 69 -1.45 8.28 -2.69
CA GLY A 69 -0.89 9.62 -2.92
C GLY A 69 -1.89 10.76 -2.72
N LEU A 70 -3.20 10.51 -2.91
CA LEU A 70 -4.21 11.56 -2.88
C LEU A 70 -5.37 11.28 -1.92
N LEU A 71 -6.18 10.24 -2.19
CA LEU A 71 -7.43 10.02 -1.46
C LEU A 71 -7.21 9.68 0.01
N MET A 72 -6.23 8.83 0.35
CA MET A 72 -5.93 8.52 1.75
C MET A 72 -5.48 9.76 2.55
N PRO A 73 -4.51 10.56 2.08
CA PRO A 73 -4.15 11.82 2.72
C PRO A 73 -5.34 12.77 2.89
N VAL A 74 -6.17 12.94 1.85
CA VAL A 74 -7.37 13.78 1.91
C VAL A 74 -8.34 13.27 2.97
N GLY A 75 -8.59 11.96 3.03
CA GLY A 75 -9.40 11.33 4.07
C GLY A 75 -8.88 11.65 5.46
N ILE A 76 -7.57 11.52 5.70
CA ILE A 76 -6.96 11.84 6.99
C ILE A 76 -7.15 13.32 7.36
N LEU A 77 -6.99 14.23 6.40
CA LEU A 77 -7.21 15.67 6.63
C LEU A 77 -8.68 15.96 6.98
N LEU A 78 -9.63 15.34 6.27
CA LEU A 78 -11.06 15.53 6.50
C LEU A 78 -11.49 15.15 7.92
N VAL A 79 -11.03 14.00 8.45
CA VAL A 79 -11.36 13.61 9.84
C VAL A 79 -10.67 14.51 10.86
N ARG A 80 -9.45 14.98 10.58
CA ARG A 80 -8.74 15.95 11.43
C ARG A 80 -9.49 17.28 11.49
N MET A 81 -9.98 17.77 10.35
CA MET A 81 -10.81 18.98 10.29
C MET A 81 -12.16 18.78 10.98
N SER A 82 -12.79 17.61 10.81
CA SER A 82 -14.05 17.26 11.48
C SER A 82 -13.94 17.39 13.00
N SER A 83 -12.83 16.94 13.59
CA SER A 83 -12.59 17.00 15.05
C SER A 83 -12.42 18.42 15.60
N LYS A 84 -12.03 19.38 14.76
CA LYS A 84 -11.86 20.80 15.15
C LYS A 84 -13.12 21.63 14.90
N SER A 85 -14.12 21.07 14.22
CA SER A 85 -15.33 21.81 13.84
C SER A 85 -16.25 22.00 15.04
N LYS A 86 -16.65 23.24 15.29
CA LYS A 86 -17.63 23.59 16.34
C LYS A 86 -19.08 23.31 15.93
N SER A 87 -19.33 23.07 14.65
CA SER A 87 -20.67 22.80 14.10
C SER A 87 -20.90 21.30 13.92
N GLY A 88 -21.91 20.75 14.60
CA GLY A 88 -22.25 19.33 14.51
C GLY A 88 -22.61 18.88 13.08
N ARG A 89 -23.28 19.75 12.30
CA ARG A 89 -23.60 19.48 10.89
C ARG A 89 -22.33 19.38 10.04
N CYS A 90 -21.41 20.33 10.19
CA CYS A 90 -20.13 20.34 9.47
C CYS A 90 -19.25 19.13 9.85
N SER A 91 -19.15 18.82 11.14
CA SER A 91 -18.42 17.64 11.63
C SER A 91 -18.95 16.34 10.99
N ARG A 92 -20.28 16.18 10.91
CA ARG A 92 -20.92 15.02 10.29
C ARG A 92 -20.62 14.93 8.79
N VAL A 93 -20.72 16.04 8.05
CA VAL A 93 -20.39 16.06 6.61
C VAL A 93 -18.92 15.69 6.38
N LEU A 94 -17.99 16.32 7.11
CA LEU A 94 -16.56 16.03 6.99
C LEU A 94 -16.23 14.57 7.35
N PHE A 95 -16.94 13.99 8.32
CA PHE A 95 -16.83 12.57 8.65
C PHE A 95 -17.29 11.67 7.51
N TYR A 96 -18.43 11.94 6.87
CA TYR A 96 -18.87 11.18 5.71
C TYR A 96 -17.91 11.32 4.53
N CYS A 97 -17.41 12.53 4.26
CA CYS A 97 -16.38 12.74 3.23
C CYS A 97 -15.11 11.93 3.54
N HIS A 98 -14.68 11.87 4.81
CA HIS A 98 -13.58 11.00 5.24
C HIS A 98 -13.85 9.53 4.92
N VAL A 99 -15.02 9.01 5.29
CA VAL A 99 -15.35 7.60 5.05
C VAL A 99 -15.40 7.29 3.55
N ILE A 100 -16.06 8.14 2.76
CA ILE A 100 -16.18 7.96 1.31
C ILE A 100 -14.80 7.98 0.63
N SER A 101 -13.96 8.96 0.97
CA SER A 101 -12.58 9.05 0.42
C SER A 101 -11.74 7.82 0.79
N GLN A 102 -11.83 7.33 2.03
CA GLN A 102 -11.12 6.12 2.46
C GLN A 102 -11.61 4.86 1.73
N ILE A 103 -12.92 4.70 1.53
CA ILE A 103 -13.48 3.58 0.77
C ILE A 103 -13.00 3.62 -0.68
N ALA A 104 -13.10 4.78 -1.33
CA ALA A 104 -12.63 4.97 -2.70
C ALA A 104 -11.13 4.66 -2.83
N ALA A 105 -10.31 5.09 -1.86
CA ALA A 105 -8.89 4.75 -1.84
C ALA A 105 -8.65 3.24 -1.74
N VAL A 106 -9.40 2.53 -0.89
CA VAL A 106 -9.27 1.07 -0.74
C VAL A 106 -9.64 0.33 -2.02
N LEU A 107 -10.71 0.76 -2.69
CA LEU A 107 -11.13 0.19 -3.96
C LEU A 107 -10.09 0.40 -5.06
N LEU A 108 -9.53 1.61 -5.19
CA LEU A 108 -8.48 1.89 -6.17
C LEU A 108 -7.20 1.10 -5.91
N ALA A 109 -6.74 1.02 -4.65
CA ALA A 109 -5.57 0.21 -4.31
C ALA A 109 -5.81 -1.29 -4.58
N THR A 110 -7.02 -1.79 -4.33
CA THR A 110 -7.41 -3.16 -4.66
C THR A 110 -7.39 -3.39 -6.17
N GLY A 111 -7.91 -2.45 -6.96
CA GLY A 111 -7.82 -2.50 -8.42
C GLY A 111 -6.38 -2.49 -8.92
N GLY A 112 -5.50 -1.66 -8.34
CA GLY A 112 -4.09 -1.58 -8.70
C GLY A 112 -3.34 -2.87 -8.37
N ALA A 113 -3.58 -3.42 -7.18
CA ALA A 113 -3.02 -4.70 -6.76
C ALA A 113 -3.51 -5.85 -7.64
N ALA A 114 -4.81 -5.92 -7.93
CA ALA A 114 -5.39 -6.93 -8.83
C ALA A 114 -4.79 -6.82 -10.24
N LEU A 115 -4.63 -5.61 -10.77
CA LEU A 115 -4.00 -5.39 -12.07
C LEU A 115 -2.56 -5.92 -12.09
N SER A 116 -1.78 -5.71 -11.02
CA SER A 116 -0.43 -6.25 -10.88
C SER A 116 -0.42 -7.77 -10.81
N LEU A 117 -1.29 -8.36 -9.99
CA LEU A 117 -1.37 -9.81 -9.78
C LEU A 117 -1.82 -10.58 -11.03
N MET A 118 -2.73 -9.99 -11.81
CA MET A 118 -3.32 -10.63 -12.98
C MET A 118 -2.50 -10.46 -14.27
N ASN A 119 -1.67 -9.42 -14.37
CA ASN A 119 -1.05 -9.05 -15.65
C ASN A 119 0.48 -8.98 -15.63
N PHE A 120 1.12 -9.07 -14.46
CA PHE A 120 2.58 -9.06 -14.36
C PHE A 120 3.09 -10.36 -13.73
N GLU A 121 4.34 -10.68 -14.04
CA GLU A 121 5.07 -11.77 -13.39
C GLU A 121 5.43 -11.36 -11.95
N ASN A 122 4.81 -12.02 -10.97
CA ASN A 122 4.99 -11.71 -9.55
C ASN A 122 5.81 -12.82 -8.88
N SER A 123 7.15 -12.70 -8.93
CA SER A 123 8.05 -13.58 -8.19
C SER A 123 8.29 -13.13 -6.74
N PHE A 124 7.84 -11.92 -6.38
CA PHE A 124 8.02 -11.30 -5.05
C PHE A 124 9.48 -11.26 -4.56
N SER A 125 10.44 -11.40 -5.47
CA SER A 125 11.86 -11.22 -5.20
C SER A 125 12.24 -9.73 -5.12
N ASN A 126 11.46 -8.88 -5.78
CA ASN A 126 11.68 -7.43 -5.78
C ASN A 126 11.11 -6.76 -4.51
N SER A 127 11.87 -5.83 -3.94
CA SER A 127 11.46 -5.07 -2.74
C SER A 127 10.18 -4.26 -2.95
N HIS A 128 9.95 -3.68 -4.13
CA HIS A 128 8.72 -2.97 -4.47
C HIS A 128 7.49 -3.88 -4.39
N GLN A 129 7.58 -5.11 -4.92
CA GLN A 129 6.47 -6.08 -4.86
C GLN A 129 6.18 -6.50 -3.41
N ARG A 130 7.21 -6.79 -2.63
CA ARG A 130 7.08 -7.18 -1.21
C ARG A 130 6.48 -6.06 -0.36
N VAL A 131 7.01 -4.84 -0.50
CA VAL A 131 6.51 -3.66 0.21
C VAL A 131 5.10 -3.31 -0.24
N GLY A 132 4.81 -3.36 -1.54
CA GLY A 132 3.47 -3.14 -2.09
C GLY A 132 2.44 -4.11 -1.52
N LEU A 133 2.76 -5.41 -1.47
CA LEU A 133 1.89 -6.43 -0.89
C LEU A 133 1.69 -6.22 0.62
N ALA A 134 2.75 -5.91 1.36
CA ALA A 134 2.65 -5.60 2.77
C ALA A 134 1.76 -4.39 3.02
N LEU A 135 1.97 -3.29 2.30
CA LEU A 135 1.14 -2.07 2.37
C LEU A 135 -0.32 -2.36 2.04
N TYR A 136 -0.58 -3.22 1.04
CA TYR A 136 -1.92 -3.67 0.71
C TYR A 136 -2.58 -4.46 1.85
N GLY A 137 -1.84 -5.35 2.54
CA GLY A 137 -2.35 -6.01 3.74
C GLY A 137 -2.64 -5.02 4.87
N PHE A 138 -1.73 -4.07 5.13
CA PHE A 138 -1.86 -3.10 6.21
C PHE A 138 -3.04 -2.15 6.03
N MET A 139 -3.31 -1.70 4.81
CA MET A 139 -4.40 -0.76 4.56
C MET A 139 -5.79 -1.32 4.91
N TRP A 140 -5.98 -2.64 4.88
CA TRP A 140 -7.23 -3.28 5.28
C TRP A 140 -7.45 -3.30 6.80
N LEU A 141 -6.42 -3.10 7.62
CA LEU A 141 -6.56 -3.10 9.07
C LEU A 141 -7.51 -2.00 9.56
N GLN A 142 -7.39 -0.78 9.02
CA GLN A 142 -8.21 0.33 9.47
C GLN A 142 -9.72 0.10 9.17
N PRO A 143 -10.12 -0.32 7.95
CA PRO A 143 -11.50 -0.76 7.69
C PRO A 143 -11.98 -1.88 8.61
N ILE A 144 -11.19 -2.94 8.81
CA ILE A 144 -11.56 -4.08 9.66
C ILE A 144 -11.78 -3.63 11.11
N ILE A 145 -10.85 -2.85 11.66
CA ILE A 145 -10.98 -2.30 13.02
C ILE A 145 -12.17 -1.33 13.11
N GLY A 146 -12.44 -0.58 12.05
CA GLY A 146 -13.60 0.31 11.93
C GLY A 146 -14.92 -0.46 11.94
N PHE A 147 -14.98 -1.60 11.25
CA PHE A 147 -16.15 -2.47 11.21
C PHE A 147 -16.47 -3.09 12.57
N PHE A 148 -15.44 -3.53 13.32
CA PHE A 148 -15.59 -4.03 14.68
C PHE A 148 -15.66 -2.93 15.75
N ARG A 149 -15.86 -1.66 15.36
CA ARG A 149 -15.97 -0.56 16.33
C ARG A 149 -17.32 -0.67 17.04
N PRO A 150 -17.34 -0.79 18.39
CA PRO A 150 -18.59 -0.84 19.13
C PRO A 150 -19.37 0.48 18.98
N GLU A 151 -20.70 0.37 18.95
CA GLU A 151 -21.58 1.53 19.04
C GLU A 151 -21.33 2.29 20.35
N ARG A 152 -21.53 3.61 20.30
CA ARG A 152 -21.31 4.53 21.41
C ARG A 152 -22.48 5.47 21.52
#